data_AF-A0A059UDD0-F1
#
_entry.id   AF-A0A059UDD0-F1
#
_cell.length_a   1.000
_cell.length_b   1.000
_cell.length_c   1.000
_cell.angle_alpha   90.00
_cell.angle_beta   90.00
_cell.angle_gamma   90.00
#
_symmetry.space_group_name_H-M   'P 1'
#
loop_
_entity.id
_entity.type
_entity.pdbx_description
1 polymer ?
#
loop_
_entity_poly.entity_id
_entity_poly.type
_entity_poly.pdbx_seq_one_letter_code
_entity_poly.pdbx_strand_id
1 'polypeptide(L)'
;KETIFDAGLKDLAVNFEHSVSASLQNNGHTVQATFKTGKFNISGGYLESQFRAVQMHFHWGSLDSHGSEHQVSGHKYPMEIHIVHFNAEKYPNISIAMKKQ
;
A
#
# COMPACT_ATOMS: atom_id res chain seq x y z
N LYS A 1 5.47 -0.67 -20.75
CA LYS A 1 5.12 0.76 -20.94
C LYS A 1 6.29 1.52 -20.35
N GLU A 2 6.92 2.41 -21.11
CA GLU A 2 8.10 3.14 -20.63
C GLU A 2 7.70 4.22 -19.62
N THR A 3 8.59 4.51 -18.68
CA THR A 3 8.41 5.60 -17.72
C THR A 3 8.76 6.94 -18.37
N ILE A 4 8.05 7.99 -17.97
CA ILE A 4 8.36 9.38 -18.35
C ILE A 4 8.65 10.11 -17.05
N PHE A 5 9.78 10.83 -17.02
CA PHE A 5 10.12 11.66 -15.87
C PHE A 5 9.19 12.88 -15.82
N ASP A 6 8.64 13.14 -14.62
CA ASP A 6 7.82 14.31 -14.35
C ASP A 6 8.42 15.08 -13.17
N ALA A 7 9.00 16.24 -13.47
CA ALA A 7 9.59 17.13 -12.47
C ALA A 7 8.54 17.85 -11.59
N GLY A 8 7.26 17.83 -11.99
CA GLY A 8 6.16 18.41 -11.24
C GLY A 8 5.69 17.54 -10.06
N LEU A 9 6.12 16.28 -10.00
CA LEU A 9 5.83 15.42 -8.86
C LEU A 9 6.55 15.93 -7.61
N LYS A 10 5.77 16.21 -6.57
CA LYS A 10 6.29 16.51 -5.24
C LYS A 10 6.91 15.25 -4.64
N ASP A 11 7.75 15.41 -3.62
CA ASP A 11 8.20 14.27 -2.83
C ASP A 11 7.00 13.54 -2.20
N LEU A 12 7.09 12.21 -2.14
CA LEU A 12 6.14 11.40 -1.39
C LEU A 12 6.45 11.55 0.09
N ALA A 13 5.53 12.15 0.84
CA ALA A 13 5.62 12.28 2.28
C ALA A 13 5.05 11.02 2.94
N VAL A 14 5.87 10.36 3.76
CA VAL A 14 5.50 9.15 4.52
C VAL A 14 5.57 9.47 6.01
N ASN A 15 4.41 9.59 6.64
CA ASN A 15 4.28 9.98 8.05
C ASN A 15 3.71 8.82 8.86
N PHE A 16 4.62 7.97 9.33
CA PHE A 16 4.30 6.72 10.02
C PHE A 16 4.67 6.85 11.50
N GLU A 17 3.68 6.65 12.37
CA GLU A 17 3.94 6.56 13.80
C GLU A 17 4.79 5.33 14.13
N HIS A 18 5.74 5.48 15.06
CA HIS A 18 6.67 4.40 15.43
C HIS A 18 6.00 3.21 16.13
N SER A 19 4.81 3.42 16.69
CA SER A 19 4.06 2.41 17.44
C SER A 19 2.69 2.19 16.82
N VAL A 20 2.42 0.94 16.50
CA VAL A 20 1.21 0.51 15.81
C VAL A 20 0.71 -0.79 16.41
N SER A 21 -0.61 -0.91 16.50
CA SER A 21 -1.24 -2.21 16.73
C SER A 21 -1.92 -2.69 15.46
N ALA A 22 -1.75 -3.97 15.16
CA ALA A 22 -2.38 -4.62 14.03
C ALA A 22 -2.87 -6.01 14.42
N SER A 23 -3.97 -6.44 13.81
CA SER A 23 -4.42 -7.82 13.85
C SER A 23 -3.83 -8.56 12.67
N LEU A 24 -3.06 -9.61 12.92
CA LEU A 24 -2.52 -10.48 11.88
C LEU A 24 -3.47 -11.64 11.63
N GLN A 25 -3.70 -11.94 10.36
CA GLN A 25 -4.58 -13.02 9.95
C GLN A 25 -4.03 -13.72 8.70
N ASN A 26 -4.05 -15.05 8.71
CA ASN A 26 -4.04 -15.83 7.47
C ASN A 26 -5.47 -15.89 6.95
N ASN A 27 -5.73 -15.29 5.79
CA ASN A 27 -7.07 -15.22 5.19
C ASN A 27 -7.30 -16.31 4.13
N GLY A 28 -6.44 -17.32 4.05
CA GLY A 28 -6.46 -18.39 3.04
C GLY A 28 -5.68 -18.05 1.76
N HIS A 29 -5.24 -16.80 1.58
CA HIS A 29 -4.52 -16.35 0.39
C HIS A 29 -3.18 -15.67 0.73
N THR A 30 -3.14 -14.92 1.83
CA THR A 30 -1.96 -14.16 2.27
C THR A 30 -1.94 -14.03 3.79
N VAL A 31 -0.82 -13.53 4.32
CA VAL A 31 -0.77 -12.97 5.67
C VAL A 31 -1.12 -11.49 5.56
N GLN A 32 -2.24 -11.11 6.15
CA GLN A 32 -2.70 -9.72 6.20
C GLN A 32 -2.56 -9.17 7.61
N ALA A 33 -1.91 -8.02 7.75
CA ALA A 33 -1.94 -7.22 8.97
C ALA A 33 -2.95 -6.08 8.80
N THR A 34 -4.00 -6.05 9.61
CA THR A 34 -5.01 -4.98 9.60
C THR A 34 -4.74 -4.01 10.75
N PHE A 35 -4.40 -2.77 10.43
CA PHE A 35 -4.05 -1.75 11.41
C PHE A 35 -5.27 -1.36 12.25
N LYS A 36 -5.09 -1.30 13.57
CA LYS A 36 -6.14 -0.98 14.56
C LYS A 36 -5.91 0.38 15.21
N THR A 37 -4.65 0.68 15.50
CA THR A 37 -4.19 1.97 16.01
C THR A 37 -2.92 2.38 15.28
N GLY A 38 -2.50 3.61 15.50
CA GLY A 38 -1.40 4.21 14.77
C GLY A 38 -1.89 4.93 13.52
N LYS A 39 -1.28 6.08 13.22
CA LYS A 39 -1.52 6.80 11.97
C LYS A 39 -0.35 6.56 11.03
N PHE A 40 -0.69 5.97 9.88
CA PHE A 40 0.22 5.75 8.77
C PHE A 40 -0.35 6.52 7.60
N ASN A 41 0.05 7.78 7.47
CA ASN A 41 -0.48 8.63 6.41
C ASN A 41 0.58 8.82 5.33
N ILE A 42 0.13 8.81 4.08
CA ILE A 42 0.90 9.24 2.93
C ILE A 42 0.24 10.44 2.26
N SER A 43 1.05 11.34 1.71
CA SER A 43 0.62 12.49 0.91
C SER A 43 1.77 12.92 0.00
N GLY A 44 1.57 13.97 -0.81
CA GLY A 44 2.58 14.38 -1.79
C GLY A 44 2.61 13.44 -3.00
N GLY A 45 3.70 13.45 -3.77
CA GLY A 45 3.69 12.83 -5.10
C GLY A 45 2.59 13.43 -5.98
N TYR A 46 1.74 12.56 -6.52
CA TYR A 46 0.55 12.92 -7.28
C TYR A 46 -0.75 12.87 -6.45
N LEU A 47 -0.66 12.69 -5.13
CA LEU A 47 -1.83 12.58 -4.25
C LEU A 47 -2.35 13.97 -3.87
N GLU A 48 -3.60 14.26 -4.25
CA GLU A 48 -4.29 15.53 -3.92
C GLU A 48 -4.78 15.61 -2.47
N SER A 49 -4.80 14.48 -1.77
CA SER A 49 -5.30 14.36 -0.39
C SER A 49 -4.36 13.51 0.46
N GLN A 50 -4.56 13.53 1.77
CA GLN A 50 -3.93 12.57 2.66
C GLN A 50 -4.64 11.20 2.64
N PHE A 51 -3.84 10.15 2.48
CA PHE A 51 -4.31 8.77 2.48
C PHE A 51 -3.83 8.05 3.75
N ARG A 52 -4.71 7.31 4.41
CA ARG A 52 -4.39 6.56 5.63
C ARG A 52 -4.32 5.06 5.36
N ALA A 53 -3.25 4.41 5.82
CA ALA A 53 -3.10 2.97 5.70
C ALA A 53 -4.12 2.23 6.56
N VAL A 54 -4.59 1.11 6.05
CA VAL A 54 -5.60 0.26 6.72
C VAL A 54 -5.16 -1.18 6.88
N GLN A 55 -4.34 -1.67 5.96
CA GLN A 55 -3.76 -2.99 6.01
C GLN A 55 -2.46 -3.01 5.23
N MET A 56 -1.67 -4.04 5.51
CA MET A 56 -0.63 -4.50 4.61
C MET A 56 -0.76 -6.01 4.39
N HIS A 57 -0.32 -6.48 3.24
CA HIS A 57 -0.25 -7.90 2.92
C HIS A 57 0.87 -8.17 1.93
N PHE A 58 1.20 -9.44 1.75
CA PHE A 58 2.32 -9.88 0.92
C PHE A 58 1.84 -10.78 -0.20
N HIS A 59 2.57 -10.75 -1.31
CA HIS A 59 2.50 -11.72 -2.40
C HIS A 59 3.86 -12.37 -2.54
N TRP A 60 3.90 -13.70 -2.62
CA TRP A 60 5.15 -14.45 -2.75
C TRP A 60 4.92 -15.68 -3.63
N GLY A 61 6.00 -16.19 -4.23
CA GLY A 61 5.98 -17.37 -5.08
C GLY A 61 6.40 -18.63 -4.33
N SER A 62 6.39 -19.75 -5.04
CA SER A 62 6.88 -21.03 -4.52
C SER A 62 8.40 -21.15 -4.53
N LEU A 63 9.09 -20.28 -5.28
CA LEU A 63 10.54 -20.23 -5.42
C LEU A 63 11.02 -18.78 -5.35
N ASP A 64 12.24 -18.58 -4.86
CA ASP A 64 12.84 -17.24 -4.73
C ASP A 64 13.05 -16.52 -6.08
N SER A 65 12.88 -17.19 -7.21
CA SER A 65 12.98 -16.58 -8.54
C SER A 65 11.75 -15.75 -8.93
N HIS A 66 10.62 -15.86 -8.21
CA HIS A 66 9.38 -15.17 -8.55
C HIS A 66 8.42 -15.04 -7.35
N GLY A 67 7.45 -14.13 -7.45
CA GLY A 67 6.42 -13.96 -6.44
C GLY A 67 5.76 -12.59 -6.44
N SER A 68 6.47 -11.56 -6.89
CA SER A 68 5.90 -10.23 -7.11
C SER A 68 4.81 -10.26 -8.18
N GLU A 69 3.78 -9.43 -7.99
CA GLU A 69 2.74 -9.23 -8.99
C GLU A 69 3.27 -8.31 -10.10
N HIS A 70 3.88 -7.20 -9.71
CA HIS A 70 4.55 -6.27 -10.61
C HIS A 70 5.91 -6.79 -11.08
N GLN A 71 6.35 -6.26 -12.22
CA GLN A 71 7.62 -6.57 -12.87
C GLN A 71 8.31 -5.29 -13.30
N VAL A 72 9.64 -5.27 -13.23
CA VAL A 72 10.46 -4.16 -13.76
C VAL A 72 11.26 -4.70 -14.92
N SER A 73 11.02 -4.17 -16.12
CA SER A 73 11.69 -4.63 -17.36
C SER A 73 11.59 -6.15 -17.58
N GLY A 74 10.45 -6.74 -17.22
CA GLY A 74 10.18 -8.18 -17.31
C GLY A 74 10.77 -9.03 -16.17
N HIS A 75 11.48 -8.42 -15.23
CA HIS A 75 12.02 -9.11 -14.06
C HIS A 75 11.00 -9.17 -12.91
N LYS A 76 10.77 -10.38 -12.37
CA LYS A 76 9.98 -10.62 -11.16
C LYS A 76 10.89 -10.67 -9.93
N TYR A 77 10.36 -10.26 -8.79
CA TYR A 77 11.01 -10.33 -7.49
C TYR A 77 10.42 -11.48 -6.65
N PRO A 78 11.13 -11.98 -5.62
CA PRO A 78 10.67 -13.09 -4.79
C PRO A 78 9.36 -12.81 -4.04
N MET A 79 9.13 -11.54 -3.67
CA MET A 79 8.01 -11.11 -2.86
C MET A 79 7.66 -9.65 -3.17
N GLU A 80 6.39 -9.29 -3.00
CA GLU A 80 5.89 -7.92 -3.06
C GLU A 80 5.04 -7.63 -1.82
N ILE A 81 5.18 -6.42 -1.27
CA ILE A 81 4.33 -5.93 -0.19
C ILE A 81 3.35 -4.89 -0.73
N HIS A 82 2.09 -5.04 -0.38
CA HIS A 82 1.05 -4.05 -0.61
C HIS A 82 0.68 -3.40 0.71
N ILE A 83 0.80 -2.08 0.80
CA ILE A 83 0.28 -1.28 1.91
C ILE A 83 -0.94 -0.51 1.37
N VAL A 84 -2.13 -0.93 1.76
CA VAL A 84 -3.37 -0.38 1.24
C VAL A 84 -3.78 0.83 2.06
N HIS A 85 -4.12 1.92 1.37
CA HIS A 85 -4.56 3.16 1.97
C HIS A 85 -5.93 3.58 1.41
N PHE A 86 -6.65 4.43 2.14
CA PHE A 86 -7.85 5.11 1.64
C PHE A 86 -7.74 6.63 1.83
N ASN A 87 -8.43 7.42 0.99
CA ASN A 87 -8.48 8.87 1.13
C ASN A 87 -9.26 9.23 2.41
N ALA A 88 -8.53 9.55 3.47
CA ALA A 88 -9.08 9.79 4.80
C ALA A 88 -9.63 11.20 4.99
N GLU A 89 -9.31 12.12 4.07
CA GLU A 89 -9.90 13.46 4.02
C GLU A 89 -11.28 13.43 3.36
N LYS A 90 -11.45 12.62 2.31
CA LYS A 90 -12.69 12.55 1.55
C LYS A 90 -13.71 11.57 2.12
N TYR A 91 -13.26 10.47 2.73
CA TYR A 91 -14.13 9.39 3.17
C TYR A 91 -13.92 9.08 4.66
N PRO A 92 -15.00 8.78 5.41
CA PRO A 92 -14.90 8.49 6.84
C PRO A 92 -14.27 7.13 7.14
N ASN A 93 -14.32 6.17 6.20
CA ASN A 93 -13.69 4.86 6.34
C ASN A 93 -13.50 4.17 4.97
N ILE A 94 -12.69 3.11 4.96
CA ILE A 94 -12.39 2.35 3.75
C ILE A 94 -13.63 1.69 3.13
N SER A 95 -14.58 1.20 3.93
CA SER A 95 -15.79 0.55 3.41
C SER A 95 -16.64 1.49 2.54
N ILE A 96 -16.59 2.79 2.80
CA ILE A 96 -17.22 3.82 1.96
C ILE A 96 -16.30 4.17 0.77
N ALA A 97 -15.00 4.31 1.00
CA ALA A 97 -14.04 4.63 -0.07
C ALA A 97 -14.04 3.57 -1.19
N MET A 98 -14.11 2.29 -0.85
CA MET A 98 -14.12 1.18 -1.82
C MET A 98 -15.35 1.16 -2.73
N LYS A 99 -16.45 1.81 -2.33
CA LYS A 99 -17.69 1.88 -3.13
C LYS A 99 -17.64 3.01 -4.16
N LYS A 100 -16.56 3.79 -4.19
CA LYS A 100 -16.38 4.93 -5.10
C LYS A 100 -15.19 4.60 -6.01
N GLN A 101 -15.50 4.12 -7.21
CA GLN A 101 -14.56 4.02 -8.32
C GLN A 101 -14.52 5.36 -9.06
#